data_AF-A0A7Y2CAA1-F1
#
_entry.id   AF-A0A7Y2CAA1-F1
#
_cell.length_a   1.000
_cell.length_b   1.000
_cell.length_c   1.000
_cell.angle_alpha   90.00
_cell.angle_beta   90.00
_cell.angle_gamma   90.00
#
_symmetry.space_group_name_H-M   'P 1'
#
loop_
_entity.id
_entity.type
_entity.pdbx_description
1 polymer ?
#
loop_
_entity_poly.entity_id
_entity_poly.type
_entity_poly.pdbx_seq_one_letter_code
_entity_poly.pdbx_strand_id
1 'polypeptide(L)'
;MASAFSLLFGSGADAQQVSSRLLAESSGVQRVAFDVTWPMSLGDQIDSLKIAEIDNASYAALSRGLIAVSENVDLVSRSAPSIVIRETQFDEIAIELSSDSLIEALAQPSVELVSIGYFRKQLVGSVQVRLVDYDRERGVLRRYRRVVVEIEQPGLPLGRLGSANSRKARVTQSVLSSGTVFKIPIVEDGVYRISRQLLVELGLQPDAVEPNRVQVFSNGGAPLPASNAASRVDDLAELPVFVVGGGDGAFADSDEVTFFAQGPTGWRYESSSQFEHYVNPFDLNNYIFIKVGSGESRRLSAPGQNPAVADATFSQSTGRFFIDFDEFNWSKDHGSGLTWVSDPIQVSGRLDILSGVSLPGGLPGELQVSGVAAISSNPITSVRFNRGSETVATVRAAFGISTRSDQPT
;
A
#
# COMPACT_ATOMS: atom_id res chain seq x y z
N MET A 1 -28.51 44.12 39.61
CA MET A 1 -27.53 43.87 38.53
C MET A 1 -26.28 43.35 39.21
N ALA A 2 -25.78 42.14 39.02
CA ALA A 2 -25.72 41.33 37.81
C ALA A 2 -26.14 39.88 38.07
N SER A 3 -26.72 39.29 37.02
CA SER A 3 -27.28 37.94 36.98
C SER A 3 -26.20 36.85 36.98
N ALA A 4 -26.54 35.76 37.66
CA ALA A 4 -25.95 34.44 37.47
C ALA A 4 -26.09 33.99 36.01
N PHE A 5 -25.01 33.49 35.43
CA PHE A 5 -25.04 32.75 34.17
C PHE A 5 -24.77 31.28 34.50
N SER A 6 -25.85 30.50 34.49
CA SER A 6 -25.80 29.04 34.58
C SER A 6 -25.10 28.48 33.34
N LEU A 7 -24.06 27.68 33.56
CA LEU A 7 -23.49 26.79 32.57
C LEU A 7 -24.51 25.69 32.26
N LEU A 8 -25.25 25.87 31.16
CA LEU A 8 -25.95 24.79 30.49
C LEU A 8 -24.88 23.85 29.93
N PHE A 9 -24.72 22.69 30.57
CA PHE A 9 -24.11 21.54 29.94
C PHE A 9 -24.96 21.17 28.72
N GLY A 10 -24.50 21.60 27.54
CA GLY A 10 -25.00 21.08 26.27
C GLY A 10 -24.78 19.57 26.26
N SER A 11 -25.87 18.85 26.05
CA SER A 11 -25.92 17.41 25.77
C SER A 11 -24.82 17.01 24.77
N GLY A 12 -24.22 15.84 25.00
CA GLY A 12 -23.11 15.31 24.21
C GLY A 12 -23.29 15.48 22.70
N ALA A 13 -22.24 15.91 22.03
CA ALA A 13 -22.16 15.82 20.58
C ALA A 13 -22.21 14.33 20.22
N ASP A 14 -23.37 13.85 19.77
CA ASP A 14 -23.53 12.48 19.31
C ASP A 14 -22.46 12.18 18.25
N ALA A 15 -21.68 11.12 18.50
CA ALA A 15 -20.68 10.63 17.56
C ALA A 15 -21.38 10.33 16.23
N GLN A 16 -20.76 10.74 15.13
CA GLN A 16 -21.30 10.47 13.81
C GLN A 16 -21.38 8.96 13.57
N GLN A 17 -22.60 8.44 13.41
CA GLN A 17 -22.84 7.01 13.24
C GLN A 17 -22.86 6.67 11.74
N VAL A 18 -21.91 5.83 11.33
CA VAL A 18 -21.94 5.07 10.09
C VAL A 18 -22.30 3.64 10.48
N SER A 19 -23.34 3.09 9.86
CA SER A 19 -23.72 1.70 10.07
C SER A 19 -23.97 1.01 8.73
N SER A 20 -23.39 -0.16 8.57
CA SER A 20 -23.76 -1.12 7.53
C SER A 20 -24.70 -2.16 8.13
N ARG A 21 -25.69 -2.60 7.35
CA ARG A 21 -26.56 -3.73 7.74
C ARG A 21 -27.00 -4.54 6.54
N LEU A 22 -27.01 -5.86 6.71
CA LEU A 22 -27.61 -6.78 5.76
C LEU A 22 -29.14 -6.60 5.80
N LEU A 23 -29.74 -6.22 4.68
CA LEU A 23 -31.19 -6.06 4.55
C LEU A 23 -31.89 -7.34 4.13
N ALA A 24 -31.27 -8.09 3.23
CA ALA A 24 -31.82 -9.32 2.68
C ALA A 24 -30.69 -10.21 2.16
N GLU A 25 -30.88 -11.51 2.32
CA GLU A 25 -30.04 -12.53 1.72
C GLU A 25 -30.94 -13.59 1.08
N SER A 26 -30.69 -13.89 -0.18
CA SER A 26 -31.33 -14.96 -0.93
C SER A 26 -30.29 -15.66 -1.80
N SER A 27 -30.61 -16.82 -2.38
CA SER A 27 -29.65 -17.63 -3.14
C SER A 27 -28.94 -16.81 -4.23
N GLY A 28 -27.70 -16.41 -3.97
CA GLY A 28 -26.87 -15.64 -4.89
C GLY A 28 -27.16 -14.14 -4.93
N VAL A 29 -27.98 -13.58 -4.04
CA VAL A 29 -28.20 -12.13 -3.96
C VAL A 29 -28.17 -11.66 -2.52
N GLN A 30 -27.31 -10.69 -2.23
CA GLN A 30 -27.25 -10.01 -0.93
C GLN A 30 -27.54 -8.52 -1.10
N ARG A 31 -28.31 -7.93 -0.18
CA ARG A 31 -28.56 -6.49 -0.14
C ARG A 31 -28.00 -5.92 1.15
N VAL A 32 -27.11 -4.93 1.01
CA VAL A 32 -26.48 -4.25 2.14
C VAL A 32 -26.87 -2.78 2.09
N ALA A 33 -27.35 -2.25 3.22
CA ALA A 33 -27.56 -0.82 3.40
C ALA A 33 -26.38 -0.21 4.15
N PHE A 34 -25.90 0.91 3.64
CA PHE A 34 -24.97 1.80 4.31
C PHE A 34 -25.73 3.05 4.70
N ASP A 35 -25.92 3.25 5.99
CA ASP A 35 -26.63 4.38 6.58
C ASP A 35 -25.62 5.31 7.26
N VAL A 36 -25.65 6.61 6.92
CA VAL A 36 -24.73 7.64 7.41
C VAL A 36 -25.51 8.83 7.94
N THR A 37 -25.28 9.14 9.21
CA THR A 37 -25.92 10.30 9.85
C THR A 37 -25.02 11.53 9.76
N TRP A 38 -25.41 12.54 8.98
CA TRP A 38 -24.76 13.86 9.00
C TRP A 38 -25.48 14.82 9.95
N PRO A 39 -24.75 15.60 10.76
CA PRO A 39 -25.34 16.48 11.78
C PRO A 39 -26.12 17.67 11.21
N MET A 40 -25.90 18.02 9.94
CA MET A 40 -26.59 19.08 9.21
C MET A 40 -26.62 18.74 7.71
N SER A 41 -27.36 19.53 6.92
CA SER A 41 -27.38 19.36 5.46
C SER A 41 -26.02 19.73 4.85
N LEU A 42 -25.75 19.28 3.62
CA LEU A 42 -24.54 19.65 2.90
C LEU A 42 -24.47 21.17 2.66
N GLY A 43 -25.61 21.80 2.32
CA GLY A 43 -25.70 23.24 2.14
C GLY A 43 -25.43 24.03 3.41
N ASP A 44 -26.09 23.69 4.52
CA ASP A 44 -25.85 24.37 5.81
C ASP A 44 -24.38 24.29 6.24
N GLN A 45 -23.73 23.16 5.95
CA GLN A 45 -22.31 22.98 6.28
C GLN A 45 -21.40 23.84 5.39
N ILE A 46 -21.69 23.93 4.10
CA ILE A 46 -20.96 24.80 3.17
C ILE A 46 -21.11 26.26 3.59
N ASP A 47 -22.33 26.70 3.90
CA ASP A 47 -22.63 28.05 4.36
C ASP A 47 -21.93 28.36 5.69
N SER A 48 -21.99 27.43 6.65
CA SER A 48 -21.33 27.58 7.95
C SER A 48 -19.81 27.64 7.84
N LEU A 49 -19.22 26.94 6.86
CA LEU A 49 -17.78 26.93 6.60
C LEU A 49 -17.34 28.03 5.62
N LYS A 50 -18.30 28.76 5.03
CA LYS A 50 -18.09 29.80 4.01
C LYS A 50 -17.26 29.28 2.84
N ILE A 51 -17.55 28.07 2.38
CA ILE A 51 -16.82 27.43 1.28
C ILE A 51 -17.37 27.97 -0.04
N ALA A 52 -16.53 28.68 -0.79
CA ALA A 52 -16.87 29.15 -2.14
C ALA A 52 -16.50 28.14 -3.24
N GLU A 53 -15.49 27.29 -2.96
CA GLU A 53 -14.92 26.33 -3.89
C GLU A 53 -14.42 25.12 -3.09
N ILE A 54 -14.62 23.90 -3.60
CA ILE A 54 -14.18 22.68 -2.94
C ILE A 54 -12.71 22.42 -3.26
N ASP A 55 -11.84 22.58 -2.26
CA ASP A 55 -10.46 22.10 -2.26
C ASP A 55 -10.31 20.84 -1.37
N ASN A 56 -9.10 20.28 -1.28
CA ASN A 56 -8.83 19.10 -0.44
C ASN A 56 -9.18 19.33 1.05
N ALA A 57 -8.95 20.54 1.56
CA ALA A 57 -9.22 20.88 2.95
C ALA A 57 -10.72 20.97 3.25
N SER A 58 -11.47 21.60 2.35
CA SER A 58 -12.92 21.73 2.40
C SER A 58 -13.59 20.38 2.19
N TYR A 59 -13.10 19.56 1.25
CA TYR A 59 -13.55 18.19 1.06
C TYR A 59 -13.39 17.34 2.35
N ALA A 60 -12.23 17.41 3.01
CA ALA A 60 -12.00 16.72 4.29
C ALA A 60 -12.94 17.24 5.40
N ALA A 61 -13.28 18.53 5.40
CA ALA A 61 -14.23 19.11 6.35
C ALA A 61 -15.67 18.66 6.08
N LEU A 62 -16.10 18.61 4.82
CA LEU A 62 -17.45 18.22 4.40
C LEU A 62 -17.73 16.73 4.63
N SER A 63 -16.72 15.89 4.40
CA SER A 63 -16.74 14.47 4.75
C SER A 63 -16.51 14.22 6.24
N ARG A 64 -16.06 15.23 7.01
CA ARG A 64 -15.59 15.07 8.40
C ARG A 64 -14.55 13.94 8.54
N GLY A 65 -13.76 13.73 7.49
CA GLY A 65 -12.78 12.66 7.35
C GLY A 65 -13.34 11.30 6.94
N LEU A 66 -14.66 11.14 6.84
CA LEU A 66 -15.33 9.92 6.36
C LEU A 66 -15.43 9.95 4.82
N ILE A 67 -14.39 9.48 4.15
CA ILE A 67 -14.31 9.45 2.69
C ILE A 67 -15.11 8.27 2.11
N ALA A 68 -15.00 7.11 2.75
CA ALA A 68 -15.67 5.89 2.33
C ALA A 68 -16.00 5.00 3.54
N VAL A 69 -16.98 4.13 3.36
CA VAL A 69 -17.33 3.04 4.27
C VAL A 69 -17.15 1.72 3.52
N SER A 70 -16.74 0.66 4.21
CA SER A 70 -16.67 -0.68 3.61
C SER A 70 -17.35 -1.73 4.48
N GLU A 71 -17.95 -2.72 3.84
CA GLU A 71 -18.55 -3.89 4.48
C GLU A 71 -18.03 -5.17 3.82
N ASN A 72 -17.78 -6.20 4.63
CA ASN A 72 -17.47 -7.53 4.12
C ASN A 72 -18.76 -8.28 3.83
N VAL A 73 -18.91 -8.77 2.61
CA VAL A 73 -20.05 -9.59 2.18
C VAL A 73 -19.60 -11.02 1.95
N ASP A 74 -20.37 -11.99 2.43
CA ASP A 74 -20.06 -13.40 2.24
C ASP A 74 -20.25 -13.79 0.77
N LEU A 75 -19.26 -14.48 0.18
CA LEU A 75 -19.29 -14.90 -1.21
C LEU A 75 -19.33 -16.42 -1.32
N VAL A 76 -20.16 -16.93 -2.24
CA VAL A 76 -20.26 -18.36 -2.55
C VAL A 76 -19.20 -18.82 -3.55
N SER A 77 -18.57 -17.91 -4.29
CA SER A 77 -17.53 -18.22 -5.27
C SER A 77 -16.49 -17.11 -5.41
N ARG A 78 -15.31 -17.44 -5.96
CA ARG A 78 -14.23 -16.46 -6.23
C ARG A 78 -14.47 -15.61 -7.47
N SER A 79 -15.52 -15.90 -8.24
CA SER A 79 -15.90 -15.08 -9.38
C SER A 79 -16.44 -13.75 -8.88
N ALA A 80 -16.00 -12.64 -9.47
CA ALA A 80 -16.42 -11.32 -9.04
C ALA A 80 -17.96 -11.17 -9.14
N PRO A 81 -18.65 -10.77 -8.06
CA PRO A 81 -20.07 -10.47 -8.11
C PRO A 81 -20.33 -9.18 -8.92
N SER A 82 -21.53 -9.06 -9.49
CA SER A 82 -22.02 -7.77 -9.97
C SER A 82 -22.57 -6.97 -8.78
N ILE A 83 -22.24 -5.68 -8.74
CA ILE A 83 -22.71 -4.77 -7.71
C ILE A 83 -23.57 -3.71 -8.39
N VAL A 84 -24.80 -3.56 -7.91
CA VAL A 84 -25.77 -2.60 -8.45
C VAL A 84 -26.31 -1.76 -7.30
N ILE A 85 -26.28 -0.43 -7.47
CA ILE A 85 -26.92 0.49 -6.55
C ILE A 85 -28.44 0.40 -6.78
N ARG A 86 -29.20 0.08 -5.72
CA ARG A 86 -30.67 -0.06 -5.79
C ARG A 86 -31.40 1.13 -5.18
N GLU A 87 -30.82 1.78 -4.18
CA GLU A 87 -31.40 2.94 -3.51
C GLU A 87 -30.28 3.88 -3.08
N THR A 88 -30.49 5.18 -3.23
CA THR A 88 -29.64 6.21 -2.64
C THR A 88 -30.48 7.30 -2.01
N GLN A 89 -29.98 7.86 -0.91
CA GLN A 89 -30.44 9.11 -0.33
C GLN A 89 -29.21 9.98 -0.12
N PHE A 90 -29.25 11.22 -0.60
CA PHE A 90 -28.11 12.12 -0.55
C PHE A 90 -28.57 13.57 -0.47
N ASP A 91 -27.69 14.42 0.04
CA ASP A 91 -27.77 15.86 -0.15
C ASP A 91 -26.95 16.20 -1.41
N GLU A 92 -27.41 17.12 -2.25
CA GLU A 92 -26.64 17.60 -3.40
C GLU A 92 -26.56 19.12 -3.44
N ILE A 93 -25.45 19.67 -3.95
CA ILE A 93 -25.24 21.11 -4.11
C ILE A 93 -24.38 21.41 -5.34
N ALA A 94 -24.75 22.46 -6.07
CA ALA A 94 -23.92 22.98 -7.15
C ALA A 94 -22.74 23.77 -6.56
N ILE A 95 -21.51 23.34 -6.84
CA ILE A 95 -20.29 23.98 -6.36
C ILE A 95 -19.11 23.60 -7.25
N GLU A 96 -18.20 24.55 -7.49
CA GLU A 96 -16.99 24.32 -8.27
C GLU A 96 -15.90 23.64 -7.43
N LEU A 97 -15.01 22.89 -8.09
CA LEU A 97 -13.85 22.22 -7.49
C LEU A 97 -12.56 22.89 -7.94
N SER A 98 -11.61 23.02 -7.01
CA SER A 98 -10.38 23.79 -7.21
C SER A 98 -9.29 23.13 -8.05
N SER A 99 -9.42 21.83 -8.34
CA SER A 99 -8.43 21.12 -9.14
C SER A 99 -9.00 19.94 -9.92
N ASP A 100 -8.45 19.71 -11.11
CA ASP A 100 -8.76 18.54 -11.95
C ASP A 100 -8.45 17.21 -11.23
N SER A 101 -7.40 17.17 -10.40
CA SER A 101 -7.06 15.99 -9.60
C SER A 101 -8.13 15.62 -8.58
N LEU A 102 -8.79 16.61 -7.97
CA LEU A 102 -9.88 16.38 -7.03
C LEU A 102 -11.16 15.96 -7.77
N ILE A 103 -11.40 16.53 -8.95
CA ILE A 103 -12.49 16.12 -9.83
C ILE A 103 -12.32 14.65 -10.23
N GLU A 104 -11.12 14.24 -10.65
CA GLU A 104 -10.83 12.84 -11.02
C GLU A 104 -10.99 11.88 -9.84
N ALA A 105 -10.59 12.29 -8.63
CA ALA A 105 -10.74 11.48 -7.43
C ALA A 105 -12.21 11.30 -7.02
N LEU A 106 -13.05 12.33 -7.19
CA LEU A 106 -14.47 12.31 -6.81
C LEU A 106 -15.41 11.83 -7.92
N ALA A 107 -14.93 11.77 -9.16
CA ALA A 107 -15.67 11.19 -10.29
C ALA A 107 -15.52 9.65 -10.37
N GLN A 108 -14.78 9.02 -9.45
CA GLN A 108 -14.68 7.57 -9.35
C GLN A 108 -16.05 6.94 -8.99
N PRO A 109 -16.31 5.67 -9.35
CA PRO A 109 -17.59 5.01 -9.07
C PRO A 109 -17.96 5.08 -7.58
N SER A 110 -19.19 5.45 -7.22
CA SER A 110 -19.57 5.63 -5.80
C SER A 110 -19.58 4.32 -5.00
N VAL A 111 -19.59 3.16 -5.68
CA VAL A 111 -19.52 1.83 -5.07
C VAL A 111 -18.56 0.95 -5.85
N GLU A 112 -17.69 0.23 -5.15
CA GLU A 112 -16.76 -0.73 -5.77
C GLU A 112 -16.48 -1.96 -4.91
N LEU A 113 -16.06 -3.05 -5.57
CA LEU A 113 -15.48 -4.21 -4.91
C LEU A 113 -13.98 -4.01 -4.78
N VAL A 114 -13.48 -3.80 -3.57
CA VAL A 114 -12.06 -3.52 -3.32
C VAL A 114 -11.23 -4.80 -3.37
N SER A 115 -11.75 -5.89 -2.81
CA SER A 115 -11.03 -7.17 -2.79
C SER A 115 -11.95 -8.37 -2.60
N ILE A 116 -11.47 -9.54 -3.01
CA ILE A 116 -12.04 -10.85 -2.67
C ILE A 116 -10.97 -11.63 -1.90
N GLY A 117 -11.33 -12.11 -0.72
CA GLY A 117 -10.39 -12.74 0.20
C GLY A 117 -11.05 -13.77 1.09
N TYR A 118 -10.31 -14.24 2.10
CA TYR A 118 -10.87 -15.10 3.14
C TYR A 118 -10.80 -14.37 4.47
N PHE A 119 -11.90 -14.36 5.20
CA PHE A 119 -11.97 -13.90 6.57
C PHE A 119 -12.50 -15.03 7.44
N ARG A 120 -11.73 -15.44 8.46
CA ARG A 120 -12.09 -16.58 9.34
C ARG A 120 -12.52 -17.84 8.58
N LYS A 121 -11.81 -18.18 7.50
CA LYS A 121 -12.08 -19.31 6.58
C LYS A 121 -13.35 -19.19 5.73
N GLN A 122 -14.08 -18.09 5.81
CA GLN A 122 -15.19 -17.77 4.91
C GLN A 122 -14.67 -16.91 3.75
N LEU A 123 -15.14 -17.17 2.53
CA LEU A 123 -14.81 -16.36 1.37
C LEU A 123 -15.64 -15.07 1.46
N VAL A 124 -14.98 -13.91 1.41
CA VAL A 124 -15.62 -12.60 1.56
C VAL A 124 -15.18 -11.64 0.46
N GLY A 125 -16.07 -10.72 0.09
CA GLY A 125 -15.77 -9.56 -0.74
C GLY A 125 -15.85 -8.29 0.09
N SER A 126 -14.88 -7.39 -0.04
CA SER A 126 -14.94 -6.06 0.60
C SER A 126 -15.63 -5.08 -0.33
N VAL A 127 -16.88 -4.73 -0.05
CA VAL A 127 -17.63 -3.71 -0.80
C VAL A 127 -17.38 -2.36 -0.15
N GLN A 128 -16.91 -1.39 -0.92
CA GLN A 128 -16.69 -0.02 -0.47
C GLN A 128 -17.70 0.92 -1.12
N VAL A 129 -18.23 1.84 -0.32
CA VAL A 129 -19.10 2.94 -0.75
C VAL A 129 -18.38 4.26 -0.43
N ARG A 130 -18.12 5.06 -1.46
CA ARG A 130 -17.66 6.44 -1.31
C ARG A 130 -18.84 7.30 -0.88
N LEU A 131 -18.65 8.09 0.17
CA LEU A 131 -19.74 8.84 0.81
C LEU A 131 -19.97 10.21 0.16
N VAL A 132 -19.04 10.64 -0.68
CA VAL A 132 -19.11 11.88 -1.44
C VAL A 132 -18.67 11.57 -2.87
N ASP A 133 -19.43 12.05 -3.85
CA ASP A 133 -19.05 12.01 -5.26
C ASP A 133 -19.30 13.36 -5.94
N TYR A 134 -18.72 13.52 -7.13
CA TYR A 134 -18.87 14.72 -7.94
C TYR A 134 -19.36 14.37 -9.33
N ASP A 135 -20.51 14.93 -9.69
CA ASP A 135 -21.09 14.83 -11.02
C ASP A 135 -20.51 15.94 -11.91
N ARG A 136 -19.51 15.58 -12.73
CA ARG A 136 -18.79 16.52 -13.60
C ARG A 136 -19.69 17.20 -14.62
N GLU A 137 -20.72 16.51 -15.12
CA GLU A 137 -21.61 17.07 -16.14
C GLU A 137 -22.55 18.11 -15.56
N ARG A 138 -23.00 17.88 -14.32
CA ARG A 138 -23.92 18.78 -13.63
C ARG A 138 -23.21 19.85 -12.78
N GLY A 139 -21.93 19.67 -12.47
CA GLY A 139 -21.19 20.54 -11.55
C GLY A 139 -21.70 20.44 -10.11
N VAL A 140 -22.09 19.23 -9.69
CA VAL A 140 -22.80 19.00 -8.43
C VAL A 140 -22.05 18.01 -7.55
N LEU A 141 -21.81 18.40 -6.30
CA LEU A 141 -21.29 17.53 -5.26
C LEU A 141 -22.47 16.82 -4.56
N ARG A 142 -22.40 15.50 -4.43
CA ARG A 142 -23.38 14.71 -3.66
C ARG A 142 -22.75 14.14 -2.41
N ARG A 143 -23.50 14.13 -1.31
CA ARG A 143 -23.10 13.48 -0.05
C ARG A 143 -24.17 12.51 0.40
N TYR A 144 -23.83 11.23 0.44
CA TYR A 144 -24.76 10.15 0.73
C TYR A 144 -25.10 10.05 2.21
N ARG A 145 -26.40 9.91 2.49
CA ARG A 145 -27.00 9.53 3.78
C ARG A 145 -27.37 8.05 3.80
N ARG A 146 -27.73 7.50 2.65
CA ARG A 146 -28.06 6.08 2.51
C ARG A 146 -27.64 5.58 1.14
N VAL A 147 -27.03 4.41 1.10
CA VAL A 147 -26.76 3.66 -0.13
C VAL A 147 -27.14 2.22 0.10
N VAL A 148 -28.06 1.69 -0.72
CA VAL A 148 -28.38 0.27 -0.73
C VAL A 148 -27.76 -0.34 -1.97
N VAL A 149 -26.87 -1.28 -1.75
CA VAL A 149 -26.20 -2.05 -2.80
C VAL A 149 -26.79 -3.44 -2.84
N GLU A 150 -27.01 -3.93 -4.05
CA GLU A 150 -27.31 -5.34 -4.30
C GLU A 150 -26.08 -5.98 -4.92
N ILE A 151 -25.63 -7.05 -4.27
CA ILE A 151 -24.53 -7.89 -4.72
C ILE A 151 -25.15 -9.16 -5.31
N GLU A 152 -25.12 -9.27 -6.63
CA GLU A 152 -25.56 -10.47 -7.33
C GLU A 152 -24.31 -11.35 -7.57
N GLN A 153 -24.31 -12.50 -6.93
CA GLN A 153 -23.25 -13.48 -7.02
C GLN A 153 -23.50 -14.36 -8.23
N PRO A 154 -22.47 -14.59 -9.08
CA PRO A 154 -22.61 -15.55 -10.17
C PRO A 154 -22.99 -16.90 -9.59
N GLY A 155 -24.06 -17.49 -10.13
CA GLY A 155 -24.56 -18.78 -9.68
C GLY A 155 -23.44 -19.81 -9.68
N LEU A 156 -23.45 -20.69 -8.68
CA LEU A 156 -22.54 -21.84 -8.67
C LEU A 156 -22.80 -22.64 -9.95
N PRO A 157 -21.80 -22.86 -10.82
CA PRO A 157 -22.01 -23.71 -11.99
C PRO A 157 -22.43 -25.11 -11.50
N LEU A 158 -23.69 -25.48 -11.72
CA LEU A 158 -24.19 -26.84 -11.52
C LEU A 158 -23.43 -27.73 -12.50
N GLY A 159 -22.52 -28.53 -11.97
CA GLY A 159 -21.71 -29.44 -12.78
C GLY A 159 -20.36 -28.87 -13.17
N ARG A 160 -19.50 -28.75 -12.17
CA ARG A 160 -18.28 -29.54 -12.05
C ARG A 160 -17.68 -29.14 -10.71
N LEU A 161 -17.47 -30.10 -9.81
CA LEU A 161 -16.26 -30.09 -8.99
C LEU A 161 -15.11 -30.15 -10.00
N GLY A 162 -14.87 -29.05 -10.71
CA GLY A 162 -13.62 -28.83 -11.37
C GLY A 162 -12.67 -28.92 -10.22
N SER A 163 -11.89 -30.00 -10.21
CA SER A 163 -10.70 -30.15 -9.38
C SER A 163 -10.23 -28.74 -9.16
N ALA A 164 -10.29 -28.25 -7.92
CA ALA A 164 -9.57 -27.06 -7.59
C ALA A 164 -8.17 -27.41 -8.05
N ASN A 165 -7.79 -26.94 -9.23
CA ASN A 165 -6.42 -26.75 -9.56
C ASN A 165 -6.08 -25.63 -8.58
N SER A 166 -5.85 -26.02 -7.30
CA SER A 166 -4.62 -25.65 -6.67
C SER A 166 -3.65 -25.72 -7.82
N ARG A 167 -3.16 -24.56 -8.27
CA ARG A 167 -1.97 -24.55 -9.09
C ARG A 167 -0.97 -25.24 -8.16
N LYS A 168 -0.91 -26.57 -8.22
CA LYS A 168 0.15 -27.34 -7.60
C LYS A 168 1.37 -26.66 -8.17
N ALA A 169 2.27 -26.21 -7.29
CA ALA A 169 3.51 -25.58 -7.68
C ALA A 169 3.99 -26.27 -8.97
N ARG A 170 4.09 -25.50 -10.06
CA ARG A 170 4.32 -26.09 -11.39
C ARG A 170 5.71 -26.72 -11.50
N VAL A 171 6.50 -26.53 -10.46
CA VAL A 171 7.86 -27.03 -10.24
C VAL A 171 7.79 -28.39 -9.55
N THR A 172 8.16 -29.44 -10.29
CA THR A 172 8.26 -30.81 -9.77
C THR A 172 9.57 -31.05 -9.00
N GLN A 173 10.57 -30.20 -9.20
CA GLN A 173 11.88 -30.29 -8.55
C GLN A 173 12.48 -28.89 -8.42
N SER A 174 12.87 -28.50 -7.20
CA SER A 174 13.40 -27.16 -6.93
C SER A 174 14.75 -26.93 -7.63
N VAL A 175 15.03 -25.69 -8.03
CA VAL A 175 16.34 -25.23 -8.50
C VAL A 175 17.45 -25.44 -7.47
N LEU A 176 17.10 -25.57 -6.18
CA LEU A 176 18.04 -25.84 -5.08
C LEU A 176 18.20 -27.34 -4.74
N SER A 177 17.52 -28.23 -5.46
CA SER A 177 17.55 -29.68 -5.18
C SER A 177 18.89 -30.36 -5.46
N SER A 178 19.83 -29.66 -6.10
CA SER A 178 21.14 -30.18 -6.48
C SER A 178 22.22 -29.09 -6.36
N GLY A 179 23.47 -29.52 -6.40
CA GLY A 179 24.62 -28.64 -6.18
C GLY A 179 24.82 -28.30 -4.70
N THR A 180 25.85 -27.52 -4.43
CA THR A 180 26.13 -26.97 -3.10
C THR A 180 25.50 -25.60 -2.99
N VAL A 181 24.62 -25.41 -2.01
CA VAL A 181 23.79 -24.19 -1.87
C VAL A 181 24.14 -23.47 -0.57
N PHE A 182 24.28 -22.15 -0.65
CA PHE A 182 24.50 -21.25 0.48
C PHE A 182 23.44 -20.15 0.50
N LYS A 183 22.84 -19.92 1.66
CA LYS A 183 21.84 -18.86 1.88
C LYS A 183 22.56 -17.63 2.45
N ILE A 184 22.54 -16.52 1.74
CA ILE A 184 23.23 -15.28 2.12
C ILE A 184 22.21 -14.16 2.36
N PRO A 185 22.23 -13.49 3.52
CA PRO A 185 21.36 -12.34 3.77
C PRO A 185 21.82 -11.12 2.94
N ILE A 186 20.85 -10.38 2.43
CA ILE A 186 21.01 -9.10 1.73
C ILE A 186 20.15 -8.07 2.43
N VAL A 187 20.78 -7.02 2.95
CA VAL A 187 20.14 -5.98 3.77
C VAL A 187 19.82 -4.74 2.95
N GLU A 188 20.58 -4.46 1.90
CA GLU A 188 20.47 -3.24 1.10
C GLU A 188 20.36 -3.58 -0.39
N ASP A 189 19.78 -2.67 -1.17
CA ASP A 189 19.85 -2.75 -2.63
C ASP A 189 21.29 -2.47 -3.07
N GLY A 190 21.85 -3.32 -3.93
CA GLY A 190 23.22 -3.12 -4.35
C GLY A 190 23.76 -4.07 -5.39
N VAL A 191 24.94 -3.72 -5.89
CA VAL A 191 25.77 -4.60 -6.71
C VAL A 191 26.71 -5.35 -5.78
N TYR A 192 26.57 -6.67 -5.77
CA TYR A 192 27.30 -7.60 -4.90
C TYR A 192 28.28 -8.42 -5.70
N ARG A 193 29.36 -8.81 -5.03
CA ARG A 193 30.45 -9.59 -5.60
C ARG A 193 30.71 -10.87 -4.81
N ILE A 194 30.81 -11.98 -5.52
CA ILE A 194 31.35 -13.24 -5.02
C ILE A 194 32.84 -13.24 -5.36
N SER A 195 33.67 -13.17 -4.33
CA SER A 195 35.12 -13.27 -4.44
C SER A 195 35.60 -14.67 -4.10
N ARG A 196 36.85 -14.97 -4.46
CA ARG A 196 37.54 -16.20 -4.05
C ARG A 196 37.53 -16.38 -2.52
N GLN A 197 37.75 -15.29 -1.77
CA GLN A 197 37.73 -15.31 -0.30
C GLN A 197 36.37 -15.72 0.25
N LEU A 198 35.27 -15.21 -0.32
CA LEU A 198 33.93 -15.61 0.10
C LEU A 198 33.72 -17.11 -0.08
N LEU A 199 34.21 -17.71 -1.17
CA LEU A 199 34.10 -19.15 -1.38
C LEU A 199 34.85 -19.95 -0.30
N VAL A 200 36.02 -19.48 0.13
CA VAL A 200 36.76 -20.09 1.25
C VAL A 200 35.98 -19.97 2.57
N GLU A 201 35.40 -18.79 2.84
CA GLU A 201 34.59 -18.56 4.05
C GLU A 201 33.32 -19.44 4.08
N LEU A 202 32.78 -19.76 2.90
CA LEU A 202 31.68 -20.72 2.72
C LEU A 202 32.13 -22.20 2.78
N GLY A 203 33.43 -22.46 2.98
CA GLY A 203 33.99 -23.81 3.11
C GLY A 203 34.19 -24.54 1.79
N LEU A 204 34.15 -23.84 0.66
CA LEU A 204 34.49 -24.39 -0.65
C LEU A 204 35.99 -24.36 -0.89
N GLN A 205 36.44 -25.20 -1.83
CA GLN A 205 37.80 -25.14 -2.39
C GLN A 205 37.72 -24.34 -3.68
N PRO A 206 38.17 -23.07 -3.73
CA PRO A 206 37.98 -22.22 -4.92
C PRO A 206 38.63 -22.82 -6.18
N ASP A 207 39.73 -23.55 -6.03
CA ASP A 207 40.43 -24.21 -7.14
C ASP A 207 39.64 -25.38 -7.75
N ALA A 208 38.49 -25.73 -7.17
CA ALA A 208 37.53 -26.71 -7.69
C ALA A 208 36.19 -26.07 -8.08
N VAL A 209 36.10 -24.74 -8.09
CA VAL A 209 34.89 -23.99 -8.45
C VAL A 209 35.13 -23.29 -9.77
N GLU A 210 34.36 -23.64 -10.79
CA GLU A 210 34.33 -22.90 -12.05
C GLU A 210 33.46 -21.64 -11.89
N PRO A 211 34.00 -20.41 -12.05
CA PRO A 211 33.24 -19.16 -11.91
C PRO A 211 31.96 -19.14 -12.76
N ASN A 212 32.02 -19.73 -13.95
CA ASN A 212 30.91 -19.80 -14.89
C ASN A 212 29.70 -20.60 -14.36
N ARG A 213 29.90 -21.46 -13.36
CA ARG A 213 28.88 -22.33 -12.75
C ARG A 213 28.44 -21.89 -11.36
N VAL A 214 28.80 -20.66 -10.97
CA VAL A 214 28.30 -20.03 -9.75
C VAL A 214 26.98 -19.33 -10.08
N GLN A 215 25.88 -19.96 -9.72
CA GLN A 215 24.53 -19.44 -9.96
C GLN A 215 24.02 -18.68 -8.73
N VAL A 216 23.23 -17.63 -8.95
CA VAL A 216 22.62 -16.84 -7.87
C VAL A 216 21.12 -16.83 -8.06
N PHE A 217 20.37 -17.17 -7.01
CA PHE A 217 18.90 -17.23 -7.05
C PHE A 217 18.29 -16.33 -5.97
N SER A 218 17.21 -15.63 -6.30
CA SER A 218 16.41 -14.84 -5.35
C SER A 218 15.05 -14.48 -5.96
N ASN A 219 14.08 -14.17 -5.10
CA ASN A 219 12.79 -13.59 -5.51
C ASN A 219 12.65 -12.12 -5.10
N GLY A 220 13.75 -11.48 -4.67
CA GLY A 220 13.74 -10.11 -4.14
C GLY A 220 13.25 -10.05 -2.69
N GLY A 221 13.39 -8.87 -2.06
CA GLY A 221 13.02 -8.65 -0.66
C GLY A 221 11.65 -8.03 -0.43
N ALA A 222 10.92 -7.68 -1.50
CA ALA A 222 9.62 -7.03 -1.38
C ALA A 222 8.57 -7.92 -0.69
N PRO A 223 7.62 -7.33 0.07
CA PRO A 223 6.52 -8.07 0.67
C PRO A 223 5.72 -8.85 -0.38
N LEU A 224 5.30 -10.06 -0.01
CA LEU A 224 4.40 -10.84 -0.86
C LEU A 224 3.04 -10.12 -0.99
N PRO A 225 2.39 -10.16 -2.17
CA PRO A 225 1.07 -9.58 -2.33
C PRO A 225 0.06 -10.20 -1.35
N ALA A 226 -0.72 -9.36 -0.68
CA ALA A 226 -1.79 -9.78 0.22
C ALA A 226 -2.91 -10.53 -0.54
N SER A 227 -3.14 -10.19 -1.81
CA SER A 227 -4.14 -10.86 -2.65
C SER A 227 -3.74 -12.31 -2.94
N ASN A 228 -4.62 -13.25 -2.61
CA ASN A 228 -4.41 -14.67 -2.91
C ASN A 228 -4.45 -14.95 -4.42
N ALA A 229 -5.12 -14.10 -5.21
CA ALA A 229 -5.20 -14.23 -6.66
C ALA A 229 -3.98 -13.69 -7.40
N ALA A 230 -3.14 -12.88 -6.74
CA ALA A 230 -1.92 -12.34 -7.31
C ALA A 230 -0.95 -13.46 -7.71
N SER A 231 -0.22 -13.25 -8.82
CA SER A 231 0.80 -14.18 -9.27
C SER A 231 1.92 -14.29 -8.23
N ARG A 232 2.45 -15.51 -8.05
CA ARG A 232 3.60 -15.80 -7.20
C ARG A 232 4.58 -16.66 -7.99
N VAL A 233 5.85 -16.48 -7.74
CA VAL A 233 6.89 -17.31 -8.34
C VAL A 233 6.86 -18.67 -7.63
N ASP A 234 6.76 -19.75 -8.40
CA ASP A 234 6.61 -21.11 -7.85
C ASP A 234 7.91 -21.66 -7.23
N ASP A 235 9.07 -21.11 -7.60
CA ASP A 235 10.41 -21.43 -7.08
C ASP A 235 11.31 -20.19 -7.22
N LEU A 236 12.57 -20.25 -6.82
CA LEU A 236 13.47 -19.10 -6.92
C LEU A 236 13.86 -18.78 -8.38
N ALA A 237 13.87 -17.49 -8.73
CA ALA A 237 14.36 -17.02 -10.02
C ALA A 237 15.89 -16.87 -10.01
N GLU A 238 16.55 -17.22 -11.12
CA GLU A 238 17.99 -16.99 -11.30
C GLU A 238 18.27 -15.52 -11.65
N LEU A 239 19.11 -14.89 -10.84
CA LEU A 239 19.60 -13.54 -11.06
C LEU A 239 20.69 -13.57 -12.15
N PRO A 240 20.65 -12.63 -13.11
CA PRO A 240 21.74 -12.47 -14.08
C PRO A 240 23.05 -12.07 -13.38
N VAL A 241 24.15 -12.69 -13.79
CA VAL A 241 25.49 -12.39 -13.28
C VAL A 241 26.41 -11.86 -14.39
N PHE A 242 27.34 -10.99 -14.00
CA PHE A 242 28.53 -10.64 -14.76
C PHE A 242 29.69 -11.48 -14.23
N VAL A 243 30.49 -12.06 -15.12
CA VAL A 243 31.61 -12.91 -14.73
C VAL A 243 32.88 -12.44 -15.42
N VAL A 244 33.94 -12.29 -14.64
CA VAL A 244 35.30 -12.05 -15.11
C VAL A 244 36.10 -13.32 -14.85
N GLY A 245 36.82 -13.78 -15.87
CA GLY A 245 37.65 -14.99 -15.80
C GLY A 245 36.88 -16.30 -16.00
N GLY A 246 37.42 -17.38 -15.43
CA GLY A 246 36.94 -18.76 -15.58
C GLY A 246 37.31 -19.46 -16.89
N GLY A 247 36.79 -20.68 -17.07
CA GLY A 247 37.04 -21.55 -18.22
C GLY A 247 38.22 -22.52 -18.05
N ASP A 248 38.95 -22.41 -16.94
CA ASP A 248 40.03 -23.31 -16.52
C ASP A 248 39.61 -24.23 -15.35
N GLY A 249 38.37 -24.14 -14.88
CA GLY A 249 37.82 -24.97 -13.81
C GLY A 249 38.15 -24.50 -12.39
N ALA A 250 38.83 -23.36 -12.24
CA ALA A 250 39.25 -22.82 -10.95
C ALA A 250 38.78 -21.37 -10.78
N PHE A 251 38.52 -20.97 -9.53
CA PHE A 251 38.21 -19.60 -9.16
C PHE A 251 39.50 -18.92 -8.70
N ALA A 252 40.19 -18.27 -9.63
CA ALA A 252 41.44 -17.56 -9.38
C ALA A 252 41.21 -16.25 -8.60
N ASP A 253 42.29 -15.64 -8.09
CA ASP A 253 42.21 -14.36 -7.36
C ASP A 253 41.70 -13.20 -8.23
N SER A 254 41.85 -13.29 -9.55
CA SER A 254 41.34 -12.31 -10.53
C SER A 254 39.90 -12.55 -10.97
N ASP A 255 39.30 -13.68 -10.58
CA ASP A 255 37.97 -14.04 -11.04
C ASP A 255 36.90 -13.37 -10.18
N GLU A 256 35.79 -13.04 -10.82
CA GLU A 256 34.72 -12.29 -10.17
C GLU A 256 33.36 -12.75 -10.69
N VAL A 257 32.39 -12.93 -9.80
CA VAL A 257 30.97 -13.09 -10.15
C VAL A 257 30.18 -11.99 -9.46
N THR A 258 29.61 -11.10 -10.25
CA THR A 258 28.95 -9.88 -9.77
C THR A 258 27.49 -9.82 -10.23
N PHE A 259 26.60 -9.40 -9.34
CA PHE A 259 25.16 -9.40 -9.56
C PHE A 259 24.49 -8.27 -8.80
N PHE A 260 23.29 -7.87 -9.22
CA PHE A 260 22.46 -6.95 -8.47
C PHE A 260 21.44 -7.72 -7.64
N ALA A 261 21.30 -7.37 -6.36
CA ALA A 261 20.26 -7.91 -5.50
C ALA A 261 19.58 -6.79 -4.72
N GLN A 262 18.30 -7.02 -4.40
CA GLN A 262 17.49 -6.08 -3.64
C GLN A 262 17.46 -6.45 -2.17
N GLY A 263 17.47 -5.47 -1.29
CA GLY A 263 17.16 -5.59 0.12
C GLY A 263 15.66 -5.77 0.37
N PRO A 264 15.25 -5.83 1.65
CA PRO A 264 13.84 -5.93 2.06
C PRO A 264 13.10 -4.59 2.02
N THR A 265 13.83 -3.49 1.78
CA THR A 265 13.28 -2.13 1.69
C THR A 265 13.69 -1.50 0.37
N GLY A 266 12.86 -0.63 -0.18
CA GLY A 266 13.18 0.01 -1.44
C GLY A 266 12.02 0.79 -2.05
N TRP A 267 12.15 1.10 -3.33
CA TRP A 267 11.16 1.88 -4.07
C TRP A 267 10.61 1.09 -5.25
N ARG A 268 9.29 1.10 -5.41
CA ARG A 268 8.59 0.57 -6.58
C ARG A 268 8.06 1.73 -7.41
N TYR A 269 8.28 1.67 -8.72
CA TYR A 269 7.67 2.61 -9.65
C TYR A 269 6.31 2.07 -10.09
N GLU A 270 5.24 2.78 -9.76
CA GLU A 270 3.90 2.44 -10.19
C GLU A 270 3.56 3.13 -11.52
N SER A 271 2.66 2.51 -12.30
CA SER A 271 2.29 3.01 -13.64
C SER A 271 1.67 4.40 -13.66
N SER A 272 1.25 4.93 -12.50
CA SER A 272 0.78 6.30 -12.28
C SER A 272 1.91 7.34 -12.22
N SER A 273 3.14 6.97 -12.55
CA SER A 273 4.36 7.80 -12.46
C SER A 273 4.73 8.22 -11.04
N GLN A 274 4.31 7.45 -10.04
CA GLN A 274 4.64 7.68 -8.65
C GLN A 274 5.56 6.58 -8.12
N PHE A 275 6.51 6.98 -7.28
CA PHE A 275 7.35 6.04 -6.54
C PHE A 275 6.72 5.76 -5.19
N GLU A 276 6.49 4.49 -4.91
CA GLU A 276 6.02 4.00 -3.62
C GLU A 276 7.21 3.39 -2.87
N HIS A 277 7.47 3.85 -1.66
CA HIS A 277 8.43 3.19 -0.78
C HIS A 277 7.78 1.96 -0.14
N TYR A 278 8.52 0.86 -0.01
CA TYR A 278 8.08 -0.31 0.72
C TYR A 278 9.12 -0.74 1.75
N VAL A 279 8.62 -1.28 2.87
CA VAL A 279 9.40 -1.99 3.88
C VAL A 279 8.79 -3.39 4.01
N ASN A 280 9.62 -4.43 4.04
CA ASN A 280 9.14 -5.78 4.34
C ASN A 280 8.79 -5.89 5.84
N PRO A 281 7.52 -6.10 6.21
CA PRO A 281 7.12 -6.12 7.62
C PRO A 281 7.38 -7.47 8.29
N PHE A 282 7.96 -8.45 7.58
CA PHE A 282 8.14 -9.82 8.05
C PHE A 282 9.60 -10.23 8.24
N ASP A 283 10.55 -9.54 7.60
CA ASP A 283 11.98 -9.84 7.71
C ASP A 283 12.82 -8.58 7.43
N LEU A 284 13.91 -8.43 8.18
CA LEU A 284 14.91 -7.37 8.00
C LEU A 284 15.99 -7.75 6.99
N ASN A 285 15.88 -8.94 6.39
CA ASN A 285 16.78 -9.40 5.35
C ASN A 285 15.99 -9.93 4.15
N ASN A 286 16.45 -9.62 2.95
CA ASN A 286 16.24 -10.53 1.82
C ASN A 286 17.27 -11.66 1.89
N TYR A 287 17.01 -12.77 1.22
CA TYR A 287 17.97 -13.84 1.05
C TYR A 287 18.20 -14.15 -0.43
N ILE A 288 19.47 -14.30 -0.77
CA ILE A 288 19.90 -14.91 -2.02
C ILE A 288 20.42 -16.31 -1.73
N PHE A 289 20.45 -17.14 -2.76
CA PHE A 289 21.01 -18.47 -2.72
C PHE A 289 22.12 -18.56 -3.75
N ILE A 290 23.35 -18.71 -3.28
CA ILE A 290 24.50 -19.03 -4.13
C ILE A 290 24.50 -20.54 -4.30
N LYS A 291 24.52 -21.00 -5.55
CA LYS A 291 24.56 -22.43 -5.88
C LYS A 291 25.74 -22.72 -6.79
N VAL A 292 26.60 -23.63 -6.35
CA VAL A 292 27.72 -24.15 -7.14
C VAL A 292 27.36 -25.56 -7.59
N GLY A 293 27.32 -25.79 -8.91
CA GLY A 293 26.92 -27.08 -9.47
C GLY A 293 27.43 -27.28 -10.90
N SER A 294 26.71 -28.09 -11.66
CA SER A 294 27.05 -28.38 -13.06
C SER A 294 26.38 -27.45 -14.07
N GLY A 295 25.43 -26.62 -13.63
CA GLY A 295 24.70 -25.68 -14.49
C GLY A 295 25.47 -24.39 -14.71
N GLU A 296 25.42 -23.88 -15.93
CA GLU A 296 25.94 -22.55 -16.27
C GLU A 296 25.06 -21.47 -15.65
N SER A 297 25.70 -20.40 -15.17
CA SER A 297 25.02 -19.24 -14.63
C SER A 297 24.36 -18.39 -15.73
N ARG A 298 23.19 -17.84 -15.42
CA ARG A 298 22.50 -16.87 -16.28
C ARG A 298 23.36 -15.61 -16.43
N ARG A 299 23.79 -15.32 -17.66
CA ARG A 299 24.59 -14.12 -17.93
C ARG A 299 23.75 -12.88 -18.10
N LEU A 300 24.26 -11.76 -17.59
CA LEU A 300 23.85 -10.46 -18.07
C LEU A 300 24.14 -10.41 -19.57
N SER A 301 23.08 -10.21 -20.36
CA SER A 301 23.24 -9.77 -21.75
C SER A 301 24.02 -8.47 -21.72
N ALA A 302 25.12 -8.39 -22.47
CA ALA A 302 25.90 -7.16 -22.58
C ALA A 302 24.92 -6.01 -22.88
N PRO A 303 24.86 -4.97 -22.03
CA PRO A 303 24.09 -3.79 -22.39
C PRO A 303 24.62 -3.34 -23.75
N GLY A 304 23.74 -2.96 -24.67
CA GLY A 304 24.19 -2.22 -25.85
C GLY A 304 25.02 -1.07 -25.32
N GLN A 305 26.34 -1.13 -25.54
CA GLN A 305 27.27 -0.07 -25.15
C GLN A 305 26.70 1.17 -25.82
N ASN A 306 26.17 2.11 -25.03
CA ASN A 306 25.82 3.42 -25.53
C ASN A 306 27.04 4.30 -25.22
N PRO A 307 28.03 4.40 -26.13
CA PRO A 307 29.26 5.14 -25.88
C PRO A 307 29.02 6.62 -25.57
N ALA A 308 27.79 7.13 -25.76
CA ALA A 308 27.38 8.49 -25.43
C ALA A 308 27.30 8.81 -23.92
N VAL A 309 27.45 7.83 -23.01
CA VAL A 309 27.25 8.04 -21.56
C VAL A 309 28.57 8.29 -20.79
N ALA A 310 29.73 7.96 -21.37
CA ALA A 310 31.01 8.04 -20.64
C ALA A 310 31.38 9.48 -20.19
N ASP A 311 30.88 10.50 -20.89
CA ASP A 311 31.14 11.92 -20.60
C ASP A 311 29.83 12.75 -20.47
N ALA A 312 28.69 12.11 -20.23
CA ALA A 312 27.41 12.82 -20.12
C ALA A 312 27.34 13.64 -18.82
N THR A 313 27.29 14.97 -18.94
CA THR A 313 26.96 15.85 -17.81
C THR A 313 25.46 15.89 -17.60
N PHE A 314 24.99 15.40 -16.46
CA PHE A 314 23.59 15.51 -16.06
C PHE A 314 23.34 16.86 -15.37
N SER A 315 22.45 17.67 -15.92
CA SER A 315 22.05 18.96 -15.34
C SER A 315 20.89 18.84 -14.34
N GLN A 316 20.26 17.67 -14.27
CA GLN A 316 19.15 17.36 -13.36
C GLN A 316 19.28 15.92 -12.88
N SER A 317 18.85 15.67 -11.65
CA SER A 317 18.76 14.34 -11.05
C SER A 317 17.54 14.27 -10.15
N THR A 318 16.98 13.08 -10.00
CA THR A 318 15.88 12.83 -9.06
C THR A 318 16.41 11.96 -7.93
N GLY A 319 16.46 12.51 -6.72
CA GLY A 319 16.75 11.78 -5.49
C GLY A 319 15.46 11.28 -4.84
N ARG A 320 15.58 10.23 -4.02
CA ARG A 320 14.50 9.74 -3.15
C ARG A 320 15.05 9.53 -1.76
N PHE A 321 14.26 9.86 -0.75
CA PHE A 321 14.64 9.72 0.64
C PHE A 321 13.43 9.24 1.43
N PHE A 322 13.64 8.32 2.36
CA PHE A 322 12.62 7.76 3.23
C PHE A 322 13.09 7.82 4.68
N ILE A 323 12.17 8.15 5.58
CA ILE A 323 12.38 8.10 7.02
C ILE A 323 11.12 7.52 7.67
N ASP A 324 11.26 6.33 8.24
CA ASP A 324 10.34 5.69 9.18
C ASP A 324 11.13 4.55 9.84
N PHE A 325 11.05 4.45 11.17
CA PHE A 325 11.76 3.43 11.95
C PHE A 325 10.87 2.22 12.28
N ASP A 326 9.61 2.21 11.83
CA ASP A 326 8.59 1.19 12.11
C ASP A 326 8.57 0.73 13.59
N GLU A 327 8.60 1.69 14.53
CA GLU A 327 8.84 1.36 15.95
C GLU A 327 7.63 0.71 16.63
N PHE A 328 6.40 1.13 16.30
CA PHE A 328 5.21 0.60 16.95
C PHE A 328 4.02 0.41 16.01
N ASN A 329 3.24 -0.64 16.31
CA ASN A 329 1.94 -0.85 15.71
C ASN A 329 0.95 0.15 16.34
N TRP A 330 0.35 0.99 15.52
CA TRP A 330 -0.45 2.13 15.94
C TRP A 330 -1.61 1.77 16.89
N SER A 331 -2.30 0.65 16.66
CA SER A 331 -3.45 0.25 17.47
C SER A 331 -3.15 -0.99 18.29
N LYS A 332 -2.91 -0.81 19.59
CA LYS A 332 -2.72 -1.92 20.52
C LYS A 332 -3.98 -2.79 20.70
N ASP A 333 -5.17 -2.16 20.65
CA ASP A 333 -6.44 -2.83 20.96
C ASP A 333 -7.13 -3.45 19.73
N HIS A 334 -6.86 -2.94 18.53
CA HIS A 334 -7.48 -3.43 17.29
C HIS A 334 -6.48 -3.92 16.23
N GLY A 335 -5.18 -3.60 16.39
CA GLY A 335 -4.14 -3.83 15.39
C GLY A 335 -4.29 -2.89 14.20
N SER A 336 -3.24 -2.16 13.82
CA SER A 336 -3.19 -1.42 12.54
C SER A 336 -2.74 -2.31 11.36
N GLY A 337 -2.71 -3.63 11.56
CA GLY A 337 -2.24 -4.58 10.56
C GLY A 337 -0.76 -4.37 10.26
N LEU A 338 -0.43 -4.08 8.99
CA LEU A 338 0.93 -3.83 8.51
C LEU A 338 1.30 -2.34 8.49
N THR A 339 0.44 -1.46 9.00
CA THR A 339 0.78 -0.03 9.14
C THR A 339 1.54 0.16 10.44
N TRP A 340 2.84 0.35 10.31
CA TRP A 340 3.73 0.76 11.39
C TRP A 340 3.89 2.28 11.33
N VAL A 341 4.18 2.87 12.48
CA VAL A 341 4.44 4.30 12.63
C VAL A 341 5.56 4.49 13.64
N SER A 342 6.23 5.64 13.55
CA SER A 342 7.33 6.03 14.43
C SER A 342 7.06 7.39 15.08
N ASP A 343 7.89 7.76 16.06
CA ASP A 343 7.97 9.08 16.68
C ASP A 343 6.63 9.69 17.16
N PRO A 344 6.17 9.35 18.38
CA PRO A 344 4.90 9.86 18.89
C PRO A 344 4.93 11.39 19.09
N ILE A 345 3.99 12.09 18.45
CA ILE A 345 3.81 13.54 18.63
C ILE A 345 2.79 13.77 19.76
N GLN A 346 3.22 14.45 20.82
CA GLN A 346 2.32 14.88 21.90
C GLN A 346 1.40 16.02 21.44
N VAL A 347 0.27 16.23 22.12
CA VAL A 347 -0.60 17.39 21.87
C VAL A 347 0.21 18.67 22.08
N SER A 348 0.14 19.59 21.11
CA SER A 348 0.97 20.82 21.04
C SER A 348 2.48 20.59 20.88
N GLY A 349 2.92 19.35 20.70
CA GLY A 349 4.28 18.98 20.35
C GLY A 349 4.61 19.25 18.88
N ARG A 350 5.90 19.21 18.56
CA ARG A 350 6.44 19.34 17.20
C ARG A 350 7.51 18.26 17.01
N LEU A 351 7.51 17.65 15.83
CA LEU A 351 8.55 16.75 15.37
C LEU A 351 9.22 17.36 14.12
N ASP A 352 10.55 17.43 14.13
CA ASP A 352 11.34 17.94 13.02
C ASP A 352 11.97 16.78 12.24
N ILE A 353 11.26 16.31 11.21
CA ILE A 353 11.61 15.09 10.43
C ILE A 353 12.78 15.24 9.45
N LEU A 354 13.19 16.46 9.11
CA LEU A 354 14.28 16.74 8.15
C LEU A 354 15.41 17.59 8.74
N SER A 355 15.44 17.79 10.06
CA SER A 355 16.49 18.58 10.69
C SER A 355 17.84 17.87 10.58
N GLY A 356 18.82 18.52 9.93
CA GLY A 356 20.15 17.95 9.72
C GLY A 356 20.24 16.84 8.67
N VAL A 357 19.15 16.55 7.95
CA VAL A 357 19.15 15.56 6.87
C VAL A 357 19.70 16.20 5.59
N SER A 358 20.71 15.55 5.00
CA SER A 358 21.17 15.89 3.64
C SER A 358 20.40 15.05 2.64
N LEU A 359 19.50 15.68 1.89
CA LEU A 359 18.74 14.98 0.85
C LEU A 359 19.65 14.62 -0.34
N PRO A 360 19.42 13.45 -0.98
CA PRO A 360 20.17 13.07 -2.17
C PRO A 360 19.83 14.00 -3.34
N GLY A 361 20.87 14.49 -4.03
CA GLY A 361 20.75 15.50 -5.09
C GLY A 361 21.05 16.90 -4.57
N GLY A 362 22.20 17.45 -4.97
CA GLY A 362 22.72 18.73 -4.46
C GLY A 362 22.33 19.97 -5.26
N LEU A 363 21.42 19.85 -6.22
CA LEU A 363 20.98 20.97 -7.07
C LEU A 363 19.63 21.52 -6.57
N PRO A 364 19.40 22.84 -6.65
CA PRO A 364 18.07 23.42 -6.42
C PRO A 364 17.03 22.74 -7.30
N GLY A 365 15.90 22.31 -6.72
CA GLY A 365 14.86 21.59 -7.42
C GLY A 365 13.53 21.57 -6.66
N GLU A 366 12.56 20.90 -7.24
CA GLU A 366 11.26 20.65 -6.61
C GLU A 366 11.38 19.51 -5.59
N LEU A 367 10.83 19.72 -4.39
CA LEU A 367 10.73 18.69 -3.37
C LEU A 367 9.28 18.25 -3.23
N GLN A 368 9.01 16.98 -3.53
CA GLN A 368 7.73 16.34 -3.25
C GLN A 368 7.83 15.59 -1.93
N VAL A 369 6.88 15.81 -1.03
CA VAL A 369 6.83 15.19 0.29
C VAL A 369 5.52 14.43 0.42
N SER A 370 5.61 13.16 0.79
CA SER A 370 4.49 12.35 1.24
C SER A 370 4.72 11.99 2.71
N GLY A 371 3.66 11.98 3.50
CA GLY A 371 3.74 11.67 4.93
C GLY A 371 2.44 11.02 5.40
N VAL A 372 2.58 10.05 6.30
CA VAL A 372 1.46 9.38 6.97
C VAL A 372 1.48 9.79 8.43
N ALA A 373 0.32 10.15 8.98
CA ALA A 373 0.16 10.44 10.40
C ALA A 373 -1.05 9.67 10.93
N ALA A 374 -0.85 8.97 12.05
CA ALA A 374 -1.91 8.30 12.78
C ALA A 374 -2.27 9.11 14.03
N ILE A 375 -3.56 9.35 14.28
CA ILE A 375 -4.03 10.27 15.32
C ILE A 375 -5.07 9.58 16.20
N SER A 376 -4.80 9.54 17.50
CA SER A 376 -5.65 8.99 18.56
C SER A 376 -5.69 10.05 19.63
N SER A 377 -6.75 10.84 19.62
CA SER A 377 -6.92 11.94 20.54
C SER A 377 -8.39 12.09 20.93
N ASN A 378 -8.61 12.43 22.19
CA ASN A 378 -9.89 12.92 22.67
C ASN A 378 -9.62 14.20 23.48
N PRO A 379 -10.04 15.39 23.02
CA PRO A 379 -10.86 15.67 21.83
C PRO A 379 -10.12 15.46 20.50
N ILE A 380 -10.87 15.50 19.39
CA ILE A 380 -10.34 15.40 18.02
C ILE A 380 -9.26 16.47 17.79
N THR A 381 -8.16 16.07 17.17
CA THR A 381 -7.03 16.95 16.84
C THR A 381 -6.60 16.82 15.37
N SER A 382 -5.64 17.65 14.98
CA SER A 382 -5.02 17.63 13.66
C SER A 382 -3.50 17.72 13.76
N VAL A 383 -2.79 17.03 12.89
CA VAL A 383 -1.36 17.19 12.66
C VAL A 383 -1.16 18.14 11.48
N ARG A 384 -0.31 19.15 11.65
CA ARG A 384 0.06 20.09 10.59
C ARG A 384 1.49 19.82 10.13
N PHE A 385 1.68 19.71 8.83
CA PHE A 385 3.00 19.66 8.20
C PHE A 385 3.39 21.09 7.84
N ASN A 386 4.53 21.55 8.36
CA ASN A 386 5.00 22.91 8.15
C ASN A 386 6.35 22.91 7.43
N ARG A 387 6.52 23.83 6.49
CA ARG A 387 7.80 24.22 5.90
C ARG A 387 8.20 25.57 6.49
N GLY A 388 9.09 25.55 7.49
CA GLY A 388 9.38 26.75 8.28
C GLY A 388 8.13 27.20 9.05
N SER A 389 7.65 28.41 8.78
CA SER A 389 6.41 28.97 9.38
C SER A 389 5.16 28.73 8.54
N GLU A 390 5.29 28.19 7.33
CA GLU A 390 4.18 27.94 6.40
C GLU A 390 3.59 26.55 6.62
N THR A 391 2.27 26.43 6.77
CA THR A 391 1.59 25.13 6.77
C THR A 391 1.36 24.67 5.34
N VAL A 392 1.95 23.54 4.98
CA VAL A 392 1.87 22.95 3.62
C VAL A 392 0.84 21.83 3.52
N ALA A 393 0.51 21.17 4.64
CA ALA A 393 -0.57 20.19 4.71
C ALA A 393 -1.14 20.09 6.13
N THR A 394 -2.39 19.65 6.25
CA THR A 394 -3.03 19.34 7.54
C THR A 394 -3.75 18.01 7.45
N VAL A 395 -3.38 17.05 8.30
CA VAL A 395 -4.08 15.79 8.51
C VAL A 395 -4.96 15.94 9.73
N ARG A 396 -6.27 15.75 9.58
CA ARG A 396 -7.23 15.79 10.69
C ARG A 396 -7.59 14.36 11.07
N ALA A 397 -7.73 14.07 12.36
CA ALA A 397 -8.26 12.78 12.77
C ALA A 397 -9.67 12.61 12.16
N ALA A 398 -9.82 11.62 11.28
CA ALA A 398 -11.11 11.22 10.77
C ALA A 398 -11.87 10.44 11.86
N PHE A 399 -13.19 10.56 11.91
CA PHE A 399 -14.01 9.58 12.64
C PHE A 399 -13.87 8.23 11.93
N GLY A 400 -12.99 7.36 12.40
CA GLY A 400 -12.87 5.98 11.93
C GLY A 400 -13.48 5.02 12.94
N ILE A 401 -14.81 4.91 12.97
CA ILE A 401 -15.47 3.84 13.75
C ILE A 401 -15.50 2.60 12.86
N SER A 402 -14.55 1.69 13.06
CA SER A 402 -14.76 0.28 12.68
C SER A 402 -15.58 -0.36 13.80
N THR A 403 -16.90 -0.37 13.67
CA THR A 403 -17.74 -1.20 14.54
C THR A 403 -18.01 -2.51 13.85
N ARG A 404 -17.30 -3.55 14.28
CA ARG A 404 -17.88 -4.89 14.20
C ARG A 404 -18.92 -4.99 15.32
N SER A 405 -20.18 -4.88 14.97
CA SER A 405 -21.31 -5.17 15.86
C SER A 405 -21.42 -6.68 16.11
N ASP A 406 -20.42 -7.26 16.78
CA ASP A 406 -20.54 -8.59 17.39
C ASP A 406 -20.56 -8.41 18.92
N GLN A 407 -21.69 -7.94 19.44
CA GLN A 407 -22.05 -8.17 20.83
C GLN A 407 -23.44 -8.81 20.85
N PRO A 408 -23.56 -10.09 21.24
CA PRO A 408 -24.86 -10.65 21.57
C PRO A 408 -25.36 -9.96 22.85
N THR A 409 -26.64 -9.60 22.85
CA THR A 409 -27.37 -9.16 24.06
C THR A 409 -27.65 -10.33 24.98
#